data_AF-A0A9Q4CUF0-F1
#
_entry.id   AF-A0A9Q4CUF0-F1
#
_cell.length_a   1.000
_cell.length_b   1.000
_cell.length_c   1.000
_cell.angle_alpha   90.00
_cell.angle_beta   90.00
_cell.angle_gamma   90.00
#
_symmetry.space_group_name_H-M   'P 1'
#
loop_
_entity.id
_entity.type
_entity.pdbx_description
1 polymer ?
#
loop_
_entity_poly.entity_id
_entity_poly.type
_entity_poly.pdbx_seq_one_letter_code
_entity_poly.pdbx_strand_id
1 'polypeptide(L)'
;MDHGAHSALFSQALQNAKHTVYAHQVLCSVLDEMMSSSATATSPLAILLKENKSGSLHRDVVCGSLTRLHYVEGAPISDHTVPLLRRIVAHLYAARQSDSVASSALRAWPGHTENDENWRHLAQQWNDQRVHWLRETARSLRTVVPNDVWVEGKDMSSQTYTSTVGTAMA
;
A
#
# COMPACT_ATOMS: atom_id res chain seq x y z
N MET A 1 -31.27 -17.41 9.11
CA MET A 1 -30.38 -16.41 8.50
C MET A 1 -29.13 -17.16 8.11
N ASP A 2 -28.97 -17.38 6.80
CA ASP A 2 -27.89 -18.20 6.27
C ASP A 2 -26.68 -17.27 6.04
N HIS A 3 -25.70 -17.30 6.95
CA HIS A 3 -24.48 -16.48 6.88
C HIS A 3 -23.40 -17.06 5.94
N GLY A 4 -23.81 -17.85 4.93
CA GLY A 4 -22.94 -18.88 4.35
C GLY A 4 -22.25 -18.59 3.02
N ALA A 5 -22.49 -17.47 2.34
CA ALA A 5 -21.87 -17.19 1.05
C ALA A 5 -20.92 -15.99 1.13
N HIS A 6 -19.76 -16.18 1.77
CA HIS A 6 -18.65 -15.25 1.57
C HIS A 6 -18.31 -15.18 0.08
N SER A 7 -18.27 -13.97 -0.48
CA SER A 7 -17.96 -13.81 -1.90
C SER A 7 -16.51 -14.20 -2.15
N ALA A 8 -16.30 -15.39 -2.74
CA ALA A 8 -14.98 -15.87 -3.15
C ALA A 8 -14.29 -14.93 -4.16
N LEU A 9 -15.07 -14.02 -4.77
CA LEU A 9 -14.64 -13.09 -5.81
C LEU A 9 -13.44 -12.22 -5.39
N PHE A 10 -13.43 -11.75 -4.15
CA PHE A 10 -12.38 -10.84 -3.64
C PHE A 10 -11.37 -11.52 -2.71
N SER A 11 -11.50 -12.82 -2.44
CA SER A 11 -10.66 -13.53 -1.46
C SER A 11 -9.17 -13.41 -1.76
N GLN A 12 -8.77 -13.65 -3.01
CA GLN A 12 -7.36 -13.59 -3.39
C GLN A 12 -6.80 -12.17 -3.29
N ALA A 13 -7.54 -11.18 -3.78
CA ALA A 13 -7.15 -9.77 -3.67
C ALA A 13 -7.02 -9.34 -2.20
N LEU A 14 -7.97 -9.73 -1.35
CA LEU A 14 -7.92 -9.45 0.08
C LEU A 14 -6.72 -10.11 0.76
N GLN A 15 -6.43 -11.37 0.43
CA GLN A 15 -5.27 -12.07 1.00
C GLN A 15 -3.95 -11.39 0.61
N ASN A 16 -3.80 -11.02 -0.66
CA ASN A 16 -2.65 -10.26 -1.14
C ASN A 16 -2.55 -8.87 -0.47
N ALA A 17 -3.69 -8.21 -0.24
CA ALA A 17 -3.75 -6.93 0.45
C ALA A 17 -3.28 -7.05 1.92
N LYS A 18 -3.67 -8.11 2.61
CA LYS A 18 -3.18 -8.42 3.96
C LYS A 18 -1.66 -8.63 3.98
N HIS A 19 -1.11 -9.30 2.97
CA HIS A 19 0.35 -9.46 2.85
C HIS A 19 1.09 -8.13 2.63
N THR A 20 0.53 -7.17 1.87
CA THR A 20 1.16 -5.84 1.75
C THR A 20 1.12 -5.06 3.07
N VAL A 21 0.06 -5.19 3.88
CA VAL A 21 -0.02 -4.60 5.22
C VAL A 21 1.01 -5.23 6.15
N TYR A 22 1.12 -6.56 6.16
CA TYR A 22 2.13 -7.27 6.95
C TYR A 22 3.56 -6.83 6.58
N ALA A 23 3.88 -6.77 5.28
CA ALA A 23 5.19 -6.30 4.83
C ALA A 23 5.45 -4.83 5.23
N HIS A 24 4.42 -3.98 5.28
CA HIS A 24 4.53 -2.64 5.82
C HIS A 24 4.83 -2.61 7.32
N GLN A 25 4.15 -3.43 8.13
CA GLN A 25 4.42 -3.53 9.57
C GLN A 25 5.86 -3.95 9.86
N VAL A 26 6.39 -4.93 9.12
CA VAL A 26 7.79 -5.35 9.29
C VAL A 26 8.73 -4.23 8.86
N LEU A 27 8.45 -3.53 7.75
CA LEU A 27 9.26 -2.38 7.36
C LEU A 27 9.26 -1.28 8.43
N CYS A 28 8.12 -0.96 9.03
CA CYS A 28 8.06 0.02 10.12
C CYS A 28 9.01 -0.35 11.25
N SER A 29 9.00 -1.62 11.69
CA SER A 29 9.93 -2.10 12.72
C SER A 29 11.39 -1.94 12.30
N VAL A 30 11.73 -2.20 11.04
CA VAL A 30 13.10 -1.98 10.53
C VAL A 30 13.47 -0.50 10.51
N LEU A 31 12.56 0.37 10.09
CA LEU A 31 12.80 1.82 10.06
C LEU A 31 12.93 2.41 11.46
N ASP A 32 12.19 1.89 12.44
CA ASP A 32 12.32 2.29 13.84
C ASP A 32 13.72 1.98 14.39
N GLU A 33 14.29 0.81 14.06
CA GLU A 33 15.68 0.47 14.40
C GLU A 33 16.72 1.31 13.64
N MET A 34 16.45 1.66 12.38
CA MET A 34 17.31 2.59 11.63
C MET A 34 17.33 3.98 12.27
N MET A 35 16.19 4.45 12.76
CA MET A 35 16.09 5.74 13.45
C MET A 35 16.80 5.73 14.81
N SER A 36 16.74 4.61 15.54
CA SER A 36 17.39 4.47 16.85
C SER A 36 18.93 4.42 16.74
N SER A 37 19.45 3.91 15.62
CA SER A 37 20.88 3.72 15.37
C SER A 37 21.55 4.90 14.63
N SER A 38 20.81 5.66 13.82
CA SER A 38 21.38 6.81 13.08
C SER A 38 21.37 8.09 13.93
N ALA A 39 22.54 8.69 14.19
CA ALA A 39 22.66 9.91 14.99
C ALA A 39 22.10 11.18 14.31
N THR A 40 21.75 11.13 13.02
CA THR A 40 21.16 12.26 12.28
C THR A 40 20.21 11.77 11.18
N ALA A 41 18.98 12.28 11.18
CA ALA A 41 18.04 12.04 10.10
C ALA A 41 18.54 12.73 8.82
N THR A 42 19.05 11.94 7.87
CA THR A 42 19.43 12.43 6.55
C THR A 42 18.18 12.76 5.72
N SER A 43 18.31 13.62 4.70
CA SER A 43 17.19 13.95 3.81
C SER A 43 16.51 12.70 3.20
N PRO A 44 17.23 11.64 2.78
CA PRO A 44 16.62 10.39 2.34
C PRO A 44 15.78 9.68 3.42
N LEU A 45 16.20 9.67 4.70
CA LEU A 45 15.42 9.08 5.79
C LEU A 45 14.08 9.79 5.95
N ALA A 46 14.09 11.13 5.94
CA ALA A 46 12.86 11.91 6.10
C ALA A 46 11.86 11.62 4.96
N ILE A 47 12.32 11.51 3.72
CA ILE A 47 11.49 11.13 2.57
C ILE A 47 10.93 9.71 2.76
N LEU A 48 11.79 8.76 3.16
CA LEU A 48 11.40 7.38 3.38
C LEU A 48 10.31 7.25 4.45
N LEU A 49 10.46 7.91 5.60
CA LEU A 49 9.48 7.91 6.68
C LEU A 49 8.15 8.54 6.25
N LYS A 50 8.21 9.66 5.54
CA LYS A 50 7.02 10.33 4.99
C LYS A 50 6.24 9.40 4.05
N GLU A 51 6.91 8.80 3.08
CA GLU A 51 6.27 7.91 2.12
C GLU A 51 5.85 6.58 2.74
N ASN A 52 6.56 6.11 3.78
CA ASN A 52 6.12 4.97 4.56
C ASN A 52 4.77 5.25 5.25
N LYS A 53 4.62 6.41 5.89
CA LYS A 53 3.37 6.84 6.52
C LYS A 53 2.25 7.02 5.49
N SER A 54 2.52 7.72 4.37
CA SER A 54 1.53 7.89 3.29
C SER A 54 1.10 6.55 2.70
N GLY A 55 2.05 5.66 2.45
CA GLY A 55 1.80 4.31 1.94
C GLY A 55 0.98 3.43 2.89
N SER A 56 1.05 3.63 4.22
CA SER A 56 0.21 2.92 5.19
C SER A 56 -1.26 3.21 4.95
N LEU A 57 -1.62 4.50 4.93
CA LEU A 57 -3.01 4.94 4.77
C LEU A 57 -3.68 4.29 3.56
N HIS A 58 -2.98 4.28 2.42
CA HIS A 58 -3.54 3.74 1.20
C HIS A 58 -3.74 2.21 1.28
N ARG A 59 -2.81 1.48 1.90
CA ARG A 59 -2.96 0.04 2.12
C ARG A 59 -4.10 -0.30 3.07
N ASP A 60 -4.24 0.48 4.13
CA ASP A 60 -5.31 0.28 5.12
C ASP A 60 -6.68 0.50 4.48
N VAL A 61 -6.81 1.56 3.65
CA VAL A 61 -8.05 1.80 2.89
C VAL A 61 -8.32 0.66 1.91
N VAL A 62 -7.32 0.17 1.17
CA VAL A 62 -7.48 -0.97 0.24
C VAL A 62 -7.91 -2.23 1.01
N CYS A 63 -7.20 -2.60 2.07
CA CYS A 63 -7.45 -3.80 2.85
C CYS A 63 -8.83 -3.75 3.53
N GLY A 64 -9.18 -2.63 4.15
CA GLY A 64 -10.48 -2.42 4.79
C GLY A 64 -11.63 -2.45 3.79
N SER A 65 -11.46 -1.82 2.63
CA SER A 65 -12.48 -1.82 1.57
C SER A 65 -12.69 -3.22 0.97
N LEU A 66 -11.60 -3.98 0.76
CA LEU A 66 -11.69 -5.37 0.30
C LEU A 66 -12.32 -6.29 1.35
N THR A 67 -12.03 -6.04 2.64
CA THR A 67 -12.67 -6.76 3.75
C THR A 67 -14.18 -6.52 3.75
N ARG A 68 -14.62 -5.26 3.56
CA ARG A 68 -16.04 -4.91 3.44
C ARG A 68 -16.68 -5.61 2.24
N LEU A 69 -16.06 -5.57 1.06
CA LEU A 69 -16.58 -6.25 -0.13
C LEU A 69 -16.69 -7.76 0.06
N HIS A 70 -15.70 -8.38 0.72
CA HIS A 70 -15.65 -9.82 0.90
C HIS A 70 -16.68 -10.35 1.93
N TYR A 71 -16.85 -9.65 3.06
CA TYR A 71 -17.67 -10.13 4.17
C TYR A 71 -19.06 -9.49 4.27
N VAL A 72 -19.21 -8.22 3.87
CA VAL A 72 -20.43 -7.46 4.11
C VAL A 72 -21.31 -7.41 2.87
N GLU A 73 -20.71 -7.23 1.69
CA GLU A 73 -21.53 -6.93 0.52
C GLU A 73 -22.09 -8.16 -0.19
N GLY A 74 -21.52 -9.37 -0.02
CA GLY A 74 -22.14 -10.68 -0.37
C GLY A 74 -22.67 -10.85 -1.81
N ALA A 75 -22.61 -9.81 -2.62
CA ALA A 75 -23.40 -9.61 -3.83
C ALA A 75 -22.46 -9.38 -5.03
N PRO A 76 -22.94 -9.65 -6.25
CA PRO A 76 -22.22 -9.30 -7.47
C PRO A 76 -21.92 -7.80 -7.54
N ILE A 77 -20.96 -7.44 -8.40
CA ILE A 77 -20.62 -6.06 -8.70
C ILE A 77 -21.89 -5.32 -9.12
N SER A 78 -22.28 -4.34 -8.30
CA SER A 78 -23.48 -3.52 -8.45
C SER A 78 -23.13 -2.04 -8.37
N ASP A 79 -24.07 -1.17 -8.73
CA ASP A 79 -23.91 0.29 -8.70
C ASP A 79 -23.47 0.82 -7.33
N HIS A 80 -23.83 0.13 -6.24
CA HIS A 80 -23.40 0.47 -4.88
C HIS A 80 -21.94 0.10 -4.59
N THR A 81 -21.43 -0.96 -5.21
CA THR A 81 -20.05 -1.44 -5.02
C THR A 81 -19.04 -0.69 -5.90
N VAL A 82 -19.49 -0.15 -7.04
CA VAL A 82 -18.64 0.53 -8.03
C VAL A 82 -17.85 1.70 -7.42
N PRO A 83 -18.44 2.62 -6.63
CA PRO A 83 -17.67 3.69 -5.98
C PRO A 83 -16.54 3.17 -5.08
N LEU A 84 -16.78 2.05 -4.38
CA LEU A 84 -15.78 1.43 -3.52
C LEU A 84 -14.64 0.81 -4.34
N LEU A 85 -14.96 0.16 -5.47
CA LEU A 85 -13.97 -0.37 -6.39
C LEU A 85 -13.08 0.73 -7.01
N ARG A 86 -13.67 1.85 -7.44
CA ARG A 86 -12.90 3.02 -7.93
C ARG A 86 -11.92 3.51 -6.86
N ARG A 87 -12.41 3.65 -5.62
CA ARG A 87 -11.60 4.08 -4.48
C ARG A 87 -10.45 3.09 -4.21
N ILE A 88 -10.72 1.78 -4.21
CA ILE A 88 -9.67 0.76 -4.04
C ILE A 88 -8.58 0.94 -5.10
N VAL A 89 -8.96 1.09 -6.38
CA VAL A 89 -7.99 1.27 -7.47
C VAL A 89 -7.18 2.57 -7.29
N ALA A 90 -7.82 3.68 -6.94
CA ALA A 90 -7.14 4.94 -6.68
C ALA A 90 -6.07 4.83 -5.58
N HIS A 91 -6.44 4.19 -4.47
CA HIS A 91 -5.53 3.96 -3.34
C HIS A 91 -4.41 2.95 -3.68
N LEU A 92 -4.66 1.93 -4.52
CA LEU A 92 -3.60 1.03 -4.99
C LEU A 92 -2.50 1.78 -5.77
N TYR A 93 -2.90 2.70 -6.66
CA TYR A 93 -1.95 3.50 -7.43
C TYR A 93 -1.22 4.52 -6.56
N ALA A 94 -1.91 5.14 -5.58
CA ALA A 94 -1.27 6.04 -4.62
C ALA A 94 -0.23 5.30 -3.75
N ALA A 95 -0.55 4.10 -3.25
CA ALA A 95 0.39 3.25 -2.54
C ALA A 95 1.63 2.89 -3.40
N ARG A 96 1.42 2.57 -4.67
CA ARG A 96 2.49 2.28 -5.63
C ARG A 96 3.41 3.49 -5.84
N GLN A 97 2.85 4.69 -5.87
CA GLN A 97 3.64 5.92 -5.98
C GLN A 97 4.51 6.11 -4.74
N SER A 98 3.96 5.95 -3.53
CA SER A 98 4.74 5.99 -2.30
C SER A 98 5.87 4.96 -2.27
N ASP A 99 5.62 3.72 -2.71
CA ASP A 99 6.66 2.70 -2.75
C ASP A 99 7.79 3.04 -3.74
N SER A 100 7.45 3.64 -4.88
CA SER A 100 8.45 4.06 -5.86
C SER A 100 9.38 5.14 -5.31
N VAL A 101 8.82 6.08 -4.54
CA VAL A 101 9.59 7.13 -3.88
C VAL A 101 10.41 6.53 -2.72
N ALA A 102 9.82 5.66 -1.91
CA ALA A 102 10.52 4.95 -0.83
C ALA A 102 11.71 4.12 -1.33
N SER A 103 11.54 3.36 -2.43
CA SER A 103 12.64 2.64 -3.09
C SER A 103 13.77 3.57 -3.53
N SER A 104 13.42 4.76 -4.02
CA SER A 104 14.42 5.73 -4.47
C SER A 104 15.16 6.36 -3.29
N ALA A 105 14.46 6.64 -2.19
CA ALA A 105 15.05 7.13 -0.95
C ALA A 105 15.99 6.08 -0.32
N LEU A 106 15.60 4.81 -0.29
CA LEU A 106 16.44 3.71 0.19
C LEU A 106 17.72 3.56 -0.64
N ARG A 107 17.63 3.64 -1.97
CA ARG A 107 18.83 3.61 -2.85
C ARG A 107 19.74 4.82 -2.68
N ALA A 108 19.18 5.98 -2.38
CA ALA A 108 19.92 7.22 -2.16
C ALA A 108 20.49 7.32 -0.74
N TRP A 109 20.19 6.37 0.16
CA TRP A 109 20.67 6.39 1.52
C TRP A 109 22.18 6.13 1.59
N PRO A 110 22.98 7.07 2.15
CA PRO A 110 24.40 6.86 2.35
C PRO A 110 24.61 5.89 3.52
N GLY A 111 25.04 4.66 3.25
CA GLY A 111 25.47 3.75 4.31
C GLY A 111 26.82 4.21 4.85
N HIS A 112 26.84 4.63 6.11
CA HIS A 112 28.07 5.10 6.76
C HIS A 112 28.79 3.99 7.53
N THR A 113 28.04 2.97 7.95
CA THR A 113 28.54 1.78 8.63
C THR A 113 28.02 0.50 7.97
N GLU A 114 28.67 -0.64 8.25
CA GLU A 114 28.19 -1.96 7.82
C GLU A 114 26.80 -2.27 8.38
N ASN A 115 26.51 -1.82 9.61
CA ASN A 115 25.18 -1.96 10.20
C ASN A 115 24.14 -1.14 9.44
N ASP A 116 24.44 0.10 9.03
CA ASP A 116 23.51 0.90 8.22
C ASP A 116 23.21 0.24 6.88
N GLU A 117 24.23 -0.38 6.28
CA GLU A 117 24.10 -1.12 5.03
C GLU A 117 23.20 -2.36 5.20
N ASN A 118 23.38 -3.13 6.28
CA ASN A 118 22.52 -4.27 6.61
C ASN A 118 21.06 -3.85 6.81
N TRP A 119 20.82 -2.77 7.56
CA TRP A 119 19.48 -2.26 7.77
C TRP A 119 18.85 -1.72 6.49
N ARG A 120 19.60 -0.97 5.68
CA ARG A 120 19.15 -0.49 4.36
C ARG A 120 18.76 -1.66 3.46
N HIS A 121 19.56 -2.72 3.42
CA HIS A 121 19.26 -3.93 2.65
C HIS A 121 17.98 -4.61 3.13
N LEU A 122 17.81 -4.78 4.45
CA LEU A 122 16.60 -5.37 5.01
C LEU A 122 15.37 -4.50 4.72
N ALA A 123 15.49 -3.18 4.85
CA ALA A 123 14.43 -2.23 4.52
C ALA A 123 14.05 -2.30 3.04
N GLN A 124 15.02 -2.41 2.14
CA GLN A 124 14.77 -2.60 0.71
C GLN A 124 14.05 -3.91 0.42
N GLN A 125 14.48 -5.03 1.02
CA GLN A 125 13.82 -6.33 0.85
C GLN A 125 12.35 -6.28 1.25
N TRP A 126 12.03 -5.69 2.41
CA TRP A 126 10.64 -5.59 2.87
C TRP A 126 9.83 -4.60 2.04
N ASN A 127 10.43 -3.50 1.58
CA ASN A 127 9.78 -2.62 0.62
C ASN A 127 9.48 -3.33 -0.71
N ASP A 128 10.37 -4.19 -1.21
CA ASP A 128 10.13 -4.99 -2.41
C ASP A 128 8.99 -6.00 -2.20
N GLN A 129 8.87 -6.59 -1.00
CA GLN A 129 7.71 -7.42 -0.63
C GLN A 129 6.42 -6.61 -0.68
N ARG A 130 6.41 -5.36 -0.18
CA ARG A 130 5.22 -4.50 -0.27
C ARG A 130 4.79 -4.27 -1.72
N VAL A 131 5.74 -3.95 -2.58
CA VAL A 131 5.52 -3.73 -4.02
C VAL A 131 5.02 -4.99 -4.70
N HIS A 132 5.62 -6.14 -4.38
CA HIS A 132 5.19 -7.44 -4.90
C HIS A 132 3.73 -7.72 -4.56
N TRP A 133 3.36 -7.71 -3.28
CA TRP A 133 2.00 -8.02 -2.85
C TRP A 133 0.96 -6.98 -3.28
N LEU A 134 1.35 -5.70 -3.40
CA LEU A 134 0.48 -4.66 -3.94
C LEU A 134 0.16 -4.92 -5.42
N ARG A 135 1.15 -5.34 -6.21
CA ARG A 135 0.97 -5.76 -7.61
C ARG A 135 0.13 -7.02 -7.73
N GLU A 136 0.31 -8.01 -6.88
CA GLU A 136 -0.53 -9.21 -6.86
C GLU A 136 -1.98 -8.86 -6.48
N THR A 137 -2.19 -7.93 -5.54
CA THR A 137 -3.52 -7.39 -5.20
C THR A 137 -4.18 -6.77 -6.42
N ALA A 138 -3.45 -5.89 -7.13
CA ALA A 138 -3.94 -5.24 -8.34
C ALA A 138 -4.26 -6.26 -9.46
N ARG A 139 -3.41 -7.27 -9.65
CA ARG A 139 -3.64 -8.33 -10.65
C ARG A 139 -4.92 -9.13 -10.35
N SER A 140 -5.11 -9.53 -9.10
CA SER A 140 -6.33 -10.24 -8.68
C SER A 140 -7.58 -9.39 -8.81
N LEU A 141 -7.52 -8.09 -8.55
CA LEU A 141 -8.66 -7.21 -8.78
C LEU A 141 -8.96 -7.00 -10.26
N ARG A 142 -7.93 -6.99 -11.10
CA ARG A 142 -8.10 -6.73 -12.53
C ARG A 142 -8.96 -7.78 -13.23
N THR A 143 -9.02 -9.01 -12.70
CA THR A 143 -9.83 -10.09 -13.27
C THR A 143 -11.33 -9.94 -12.99
N VAL A 144 -11.70 -9.11 -12.01
CA VAL A 144 -13.10 -8.95 -11.57
C VAL A 144 -13.63 -7.53 -11.78
N VAL A 145 -12.78 -6.51 -11.71
CA VAL A 145 -13.20 -5.11 -11.82
C VAL A 145 -13.43 -4.71 -13.30
N PRO A 146 -14.60 -4.13 -13.63
CA PRO A 146 -14.89 -3.60 -14.97
C PRO A 146 -13.83 -2.59 -15.44
N ASN A 147 -13.59 -2.54 -16.75
CA ASN A 147 -12.50 -1.75 -17.31
C ASN A 147 -12.68 -0.23 -17.11
N ASP A 148 -13.89 0.26 -17.30
CA ASP A 148 -14.30 1.64 -17.05
C ASP A 148 -14.04 2.04 -15.59
N VAL A 149 -14.51 1.23 -14.64
CA VAL A 149 -14.31 1.43 -13.20
C VAL A 149 -12.82 1.46 -12.84
N TRP A 150 -12.02 0.60 -13.48
CA TRP A 150 -10.57 0.57 -13.29
C TRP A 150 -9.87 1.83 -13.81
N VAL A 151 -10.23 2.28 -15.02
CA VAL A 151 -9.65 3.49 -15.63
C VAL A 151 -9.99 4.72 -14.78
N GLU A 152 -11.25 4.88 -14.40
CA GLU A 152 -11.67 6.01 -13.55
C GLU A 152 -10.96 6.00 -12.20
N GLY A 153 -10.87 4.85 -11.54
CA GLY A 153 -10.12 4.73 -10.29
C GLY A 153 -8.64 5.07 -10.44
N LYS A 154 -8.01 4.68 -11.56
CA LYS A 154 -6.62 5.05 -11.85
C LYS A 154 -6.48 6.56 -12.07
N ASP A 155 -7.38 7.19 -12.79
CA ASP A 155 -7.32 8.63 -13.06
C ASP A 155 -7.49 9.48 -11.78
N MET A 156 -8.22 8.95 -10.79
CA MET A 156 -8.34 9.54 -9.45
C MET A 156 -7.08 9.41 -8.58
N SER A 157 -6.08 8.60 -8.97
CA SER A 157 -4.94 8.27 -8.09
C SER A 157 -4.05 9.47 -7.79
N SER A 158 -3.85 10.35 -8.76
CA SER A 158 -3.00 11.54 -8.58
C SER A 158 -3.54 12.45 -7.49
N GLN A 159 -4.85 12.72 -7.50
CA GLN A 159 -5.52 13.52 -6.45
C GLN A 159 -5.48 12.82 -5.09
N THR A 160 -5.66 11.49 -5.08
CA THR A 160 -5.61 10.65 -3.88
C THR A 160 -4.23 10.71 -3.21
N TYR A 161 -3.16 10.70 -4.01
CA TYR A 161 -1.79 10.83 -3.53
C TYR A 161 -1.51 12.23 -2.96
N THR A 162 -1.80 13.30 -3.70
CA THR A 162 -1.52 14.69 -3.24
C THR A 162 -2.30 15.08 -1.99
N SER A 163 -3.57 14.65 -1.86
CA SER A 163 -4.38 14.95 -0.67
C SER A 163 -3.78 14.41 0.62
N THR A 164 -3.04 13.29 0.54
CA THR A 164 -2.41 12.63 1.69
C THR A 164 -1.05 13.27 2.01
N VAL A 165 -0.30 13.62 0.98
CA VAL A 165 1.00 14.30 1.11
C VAL A 165 0.84 15.71 1.70
N GLY A 166 -0.24 16.43 1.36
CA GLY A 166 -0.50 17.79 1.85
C GLY A 166 -0.94 17.88 3.31
N THR A 167 -1.59 16.85 3.86
CA THR A 167 -2.02 16.81 5.28
C THR A 167 -0.91 16.36 6.23
N ALA A 168 0.12 15.66 5.75
CA ALA A 168 1.28 15.27 6.56
C ALA A 168 2.27 16.42 6.85
N MET A 169 2.03 17.62 6.29
CA MET A 169 2.87 18.82 6.43
C MET A 169 2.21 19.97 7.23
N ALA A 170 1.00 19.75 7.75
CA ALA A 170 0.31 20.68 8.66
C ALA A 170 0.32 20.10 10.09
#